data_AF-A0A7R9EML5-F1
#
_entry.id   AF-A0A7R9EML5-F1
#
_cell.length_a   1.000
_cell.length_b   1.000
_cell.length_c   1.000
_cell.angle_alpha   90.00
_cell.angle_beta   90.00
_cell.angle_gamma   90.00
#
_symmetry.space_group_name_H-M   'P 1'
#
loop_
_entity.id
_entity.type
_entity.pdbx_description
1 polymer ?
#
loop_
_entity_poly.entity_id
_entity_poly.type
_entity_poly.pdbx_seq_one_letter_code
_entity_poly.pdbx_strand_id
1 'polypeptide(L)'
;MVDHQQLMRVYGALMWSLGKVLQTPEVARVYIGSFWDQPLRFDVNRRLFEDEEQDLFRDMQSLPKNAALRKLNDLIKRARLAKVHAYIISALRKDMPSVFGKDGKKKDLIKNLGQIYDQIQREHQISPGDFPDLKKMQELLVHHDFTKFHPLKPRLLEIVDKMLAEDIAHLMAMIPHEDISATSEPRVKGGAFDGVQDTVSPFGYKRGEGIDAGHGEPEWIVSKERYKYDAMFDTLGPIDGKLTGAAAKSEMVKSKLPNSVLGKVWKLSDVDKDGMLDSDEFALAMHLIEIKVNGHDLPTELPEHLVPPSKHVHRRDLYLKPDGDQGAAKQPPFSILAQETQLPQSRP
;
A
#
# COMPACT_ATOMS: atom_id res chain seq x y z
N MET A 1 20.13 3.20 5.50
CA MET A 1 18.91 3.28 6.33
C MET A 1 18.40 4.71 6.24
N VAL A 2 17.09 4.91 6.09
CA VAL A 2 16.49 6.18 5.68
C VAL A 2 15.71 6.76 6.85
N ASP A 3 16.15 7.90 7.39
CA ASP A 3 15.40 8.68 8.37
C ASP A 3 14.33 9.56 7.69
N HIS A 4 13.53 10.30 8.46
CA HIS A 4 12.49 11.19 7.91
C HIS A 4 13.04 12.23 6.93
N GLN A 5 14.19 12.86 7.21
CA GLN A 5 14.75 13.89 6.32
C GLN A 5 15.25 13.27 5.02
N GLN A 6 15.90 12.12 5.10
CA GLN A 6 16.36 11.37 3.93
C GLN A 6 15.17 10.90 3.09
N LEU A 7 14.07 10.46 3.72
CA LEU A 7 12.85 10.06 3.03
C LEU A 7 12.29 11.22 2.19
N MET A 8 12.19 12.42 2.76
CA MET A 8 11.72 13.61 2.04
C MET A 8 12.65 14.00 0.88
N ARG A 9 13.97 13.85 1.06
CA ARG A 9 14.96 14.10 -0.03
C ARG A 9 14.79 13.10 -1.17
N VAL A 10 14.65 11.81 -0.86
CA VAL A 10 14.45 10.75 -1.86
C VAL A 10 13.12 10.95 -2.60
N TYR A 11 12.05 11.26 -1.87
CA TYR A 11 10.74 11.55 -2.46
C TYR A 11 10.79 12.74 -3.42
N GLY A 12 11.40 13.85 -3.01
CA GLY A 12 11.58 15.02 -3.88
C GLY A 12 12.38 14.70 -5.15
N ALA A 13 13.48 13.95 -5.02
CA ALA A 13 14.30 13.53 -6.15
C ALA A 13 13.54 12.61 -7.14
N LEU A 14 12.70 11.73 -6.61
CA LEU A 14 11.83 10.85 -7.41
C LEU A 14 10.81 11.66 -8.21
N MET A 15 10.06 12.54 -7.55
CA MET A 15 9.02 13.36 -8.20
C MET A 15 9.62 14.28 -9.27
N TRP A 16 10.78 14.86 -9.00
CA TRP A 16 11.52 15.65 -9.98
C TRP A 16 11.90 14.84 -11.23
N SER A 17 12.35 13.60 -11.04
CA SER A 17 12.73 12.72 -12.13
C SER A 17 11.51 12.25 -12.93
N LEU A 18 10.41 11.88 -12.25
CA LEU A 18 9.16 11.49 -12.89
C LEU A 18 8.56 12.61 -13.74
N GLY A 19 8.59 13.87 -13.26
CA GLY A 19 8.09 15.01 -14.03
C GLY A 19 8.81 15.21 -15.36
N LYS A 20 10.13 14.91 -15.43
CA LYS A 20 10.90 14.96 -16.67
C LYS A 20 10.57 13.83 -17.64
N VAL A 21 10.17 12.67 -17.12
CA VAL A 21 9.94 11.45 -17.89
C VAL A 21 8.50 11.36 -18.41
N LEU A 22 7.50 11.61 -17.55
CA LEU A 22 6.10 11.42 -17.91
C LEU A 22 5.59 12.53 -18.85
N GLN A 23 6.18 13.73 -18.82
CA GLN A 23 5.83 14.85 -19.69
C GLN A 23 4.32 15.17 -19.71
N THR A 24 3.60 14.86 -18.63
CA THR A 24 2.19 15.21 -18.42
C THR A 24 2.07 16.37 -17.45
N PRO A 25 1.09 17.28 -17.63
CA PRO A 25 0.83 18.34 -16.65
C PRO A 25 0.25 17.80 -15.33
N GLU A 26 -0.29 16.57 -15.34
CA GLU A 26 -0.82 15.88 -14.18
C GLU A 26 0.31 15.20 -13.37
N VAL A 27 0.28 15.40 -12.05
CA VAL A 27 1.25 14.83 -11.11
C VAL A 27 0.84 13.38 -10.77
N ALA A 28 1.76 12.44 -10.96
CA ALA A 28 1.53 11.04 -10.61
C ALA A 28 1.40 10.86 -9.08
N ARG A 29 0.40 10.07 -8.64
CA ARG A 29 0.26 9.63 -7.25
C ARG A 29 1.37 8.62 -6.93
N VAL A 30 2.11 8.86 -5.85
CA VAL A 30 3.12 7.95 -5.30
C VAL A 30 2.68 7.53 -3.91
N TYR A 31 2.60 6.23 -3.64
CA TYR A 31 2.26 5.70 -2.31
C TYR A 31 3.54 5.42 -1.52
N ILE A 32 3.72 6.12 -0.40
CA ILE A 32 4.92 6.01 0.43
C ILE A 32 4.67 5.00 1.54
N GLY A 33 5.42 3.89 1.55
CA GLY A 33 5.26 2.88 2.58
C GLY A 33 6.34 1.80 2.56
N SER A 34 6.25 0.88 3.52
CA SER A 34 7.05 -0.34 3.58
C SER A 34 6.12 -1.54 3.45
N PHE A 35 5.87 -1.97 2.22
CA PHE A 35 4.93 -3.06 1.87
C PHE A 35 5.52 -4.45 2.14
N TRP A 36 5.84 -4.73 3.40
CA TRP A 36 6.45 -5.97 3.87
C TRP A 36 5.80 -6.44 5.18
N ASP A 37 6.12 -7.66 5.62
CA ASP A 37 5.54 -8.28 6.83
C ASP A 37 6.37 -8.10 8.10
N GLN A 38 7.47 -7.34 8.03
CA GLN A 38 8.42 -7.18 9.13
C GLN A 38 8.16 -5.88 9.92
N PRO A 39 8.57 -5.82 11.21
CA PRO A 39 8.49 -4.59 12.01
C PRO A 39 9.22 -3.42 11.36
N LEU A 40 8.66 -2.22 11.48
CA LEU A 40 9.34 -0.99 11.07
C LEU A 40 10.59 -0.77 11.92
N ARG A 41 11.71 -0.47 11.25
CA ARG A 41 12.94 -0.07 11.96
C ARG A 41 12.88 1.34 12.53
N PHE A 42 12.17 2.24 11.84
CA PHE A 42 11.87 3.60 12.29
C PHE A 42 10.37 3.83 12.12
N ASP A 43 9.68 4.09 13.22
CA ASP A 43 8.23 4.21 13.30
C ASP A 43 7.73 5.66 13.34
N VAL A 44 8.64 6.64 13.27
CA VAL A 44 8.31 8.08 13.22
C VAL A 44 7.27 8.42 12.14
N ASN A 45 7.30 7.72 11.00
CA ASN A 45 6.38 7.92 9.87
C ASN A 45 5.33 6.81 9.75
N ARG A 46 5.12 5.98 10.78
CA ARG A 46 4.22 4.81 10.73
C ARG A 46 2.83 5.17 10.23
N ARG A 47 2.21 6.22 10.80
CA ARG A 47 0.87 6.69 10.39
C ARG A 47 0.79 7.02 8.91
N LEU A 48 1.79 7.73 8.38
CA LEU A 48 1.85 8.04 6.96
C LEU A 48 1.91 6.75 6.12
N PHE A 49 2.73 5.78 6.49
CA PHE A 49 2.82 4.52 5.75
C PHE A 49 1.52 3.73 5.79
N GLU A 50 0.85 3.65 6.93
CA GLU A 50 -0.44 2.99 7.09
C GLU A 50 -1.54 3.67 6.25
N ASP A 51 -1.61 5.01 6.28
CA ASP A 51 -2.59 5.77 5.50
C ASP A 51 -2.37 5.59 3.99
N GLU A 52 -1.10 5.63 3.53
CA GLU A 52 -0.73 5.44 2.12
C GLU A 52 -0.96 4.00 1.63
N GLU A 53 -0.74 3.01 2.49
CA GLU A 53 -1.04 1.61 2.20
C GLU A 53 -2.55 1.39 2.06
N GLN A 54 -3.36 1.97 2.94
CA GLN A 54 -4.81 1.91 2.83
C GLN A 54 -5.33 2.59 1.56
N ASP A 55 -4.79 3.75 1.20
CA ASP A 55 -5.09 4.43 -0.05
C ASP A 55 -4.80 3.51 -1.25
N LEU A 56 -3.61 2.91 -1.28
CA LEU A 56 -3.24 1.98 -2.36
C LEU A 56 -4.20 0.79 -2.42
N PHE A 57 -4.54 0.20 -1.28
CA PHE A 57 -5.45 -0.96 -1.24
C PHE A 57 -6.87 -0.60 -1.69
N ARG A 58 -7.38 0.57 -1.30
CA ARG A 58 -8.67 1.08 -1.79
C ARG A 58 -8.64 1.24 -3.32
N ASP A 59 -7.58 1.84 -3.84
CA ASP A 59 -7.44 2.05 -5.28
C ASP A 59 -7.33 0.72 -6.03
N MET A 60 -6.56 -0.24 -5.51
CA MET A 60 -6.47 -1.59 -6.08
C MET A 60 -7.81 -2.34 -6.04
N GLN A 61 -8.54 -2.27 -4.93
CA GLN A 61 -9.88 -2.87 -4.80
C GLN A 61 -10.89 -2.26 -5.78
N SER A 62 -10.70 -0.99 -6.18
CA SER A 62 -11.54 -0.32 -7.18
C SER A 62 -11.23 -0.74 -8.63
N LEU A 63 -10.09 -1.37 -8.90
CA LEU A 63 -9.65 -1.68 -10.27
C LEU A 63 -10.62 -2.55 -11.08
N PRO A 64 -11.26 -3.59 -10.51
CA PRO A 64 -12.27 -4.37 -11.22
C PRO A 64 -13.50 -3.53 -11.57
N LYS A 65 -13.94 -2.64 -10.67
CA LYS A 65 -15.07 -1.73 -10.92
C LYS A 65 -14.76 -0.77 -12.07
N ASN A 66 -13.54 -0.22 -12.07
CA ASN A 66 -13.09 0.71 -13.10
C ASN A 66 -12.65 0.02 -14.42
N ALA A 67 -12.63 -1.32 -14.48
CA ALA A 67 -12.14 -2.04 -15.66
C ALA A 67 -13.04 -1.85 -16.88
N ALA A 68 -14.37 -1.80 -16.70
CA ALA A 68 -15.32 -1.56 -17.79
C ALA A 68 -15.11 -0.18 -18.42
N LEU A 69 -15.02 0.87 -17.60
CA LEU A 69 -14.72 2.24 -18.05
C LEU A 69 -13.37 2.34 -18.74
N ARG A 70 -12.32 1.70 -18.20
CA ARG A 70 -10.99 1.69 -18.81
C ARG A 70 -11.01 1.05 -20.20
N LYS A 71 -11.63 -0.14 -20.32
CA LYS A 71 -11.78 -0.85 -21.60
C LYS A 71 -12.58 -0.04 -22.60
N LEU A 72 -13.63 0.65 -22.15
CA LEU A 72 -14.43 1.52 -23.00
C LEU A 72 -13.60 2.71 -23.51
N ASN A 73 -12.84 3.36 -22.63
CA ASN A 73 -11.94 4.45 -23.00
C ASN A 73 -10.85 4.01 -24.00
N ASP A 74 -10.28 2.82 -23.80
CA ASP A 74 -9.30 2.25 -24.72
C ASP A 74 -9.92 1.90 -26.08
N LEU A 75 -11.17 1.42 -26.10
CA LEU A 75 -11.92 1.20 -27.33
C LEU A 75 -12.16 2.51 -28.09
N ILE A 76 -12.56 3.58 -27.40
CA ILE A 76 -12.75 4.92 -27.99
C ILE A 76 -11.46 5.41 -28.62
N LYS A 77 -10.34 5.37 -27.89
CA LYS A 77 -9.01 5.76 -28.38
C LYS A 77 -8.63 4.96 -29.62
N ARG A 78 -8.81 3.64 -29.57
CA ARG A 78 -8.50 2.75 -30.70
C ARG A 78 -9.36 3.03 -31.92
N ALA A 79 -10.65 3.30 -31.73
CA ALA A 79 -11.58 3.61 -32.81
C ALA A 79 -11.20 4.91 -33.53
N ARG A 80 -10.85 5.96 -32.76
CA ARG A 80 -10.31 7.21 -33.32
C ARG A 80 -9.04 6.96 -34.12
N LEU A 81 -8.05 6.29 -33.52
CA LEU A 81 -6.79 5.98 -34.19
C LEU A 81 -7.00 5.17 -35.48
N ALA A 82 -7.91 4.18 -35.47
CA ALA A 82 -8.25 3.40 -36.66
C ALA A 82 -8.88 4.26 -37.76
N LYS A 83 -9.77 5.19 -37.39
CA LYS A 83 -10.36 6.17 -38.32
C LYS A 83 -9.30 7.09 -38.92
N VAL A 84 -8.40 7.66 -38.11
CA VAL A 84 -7.28 8.49 -38.60
C VAL A 84 -6.40 7.69 -39.56
N HIS A 85 -6.05 6.46 -39.19
CA HIS A 85 -5.25 5.58 -40.05
C HIS A 85 -5.94 5.30 -41.39
N ALA A 86 -7.26 5.10 -41.41
CA ALA A 86 -8.02 4.92 -42.65
C ALA A 86 -7.94 6.15 -43.57
N TYR A 87 -8.04 7.36 -43.02
CA TYR A 87 -7.84 8.59 -43.79
C TYR A 87 -6.43 8.70 -44.36
N ILE A 88 -5.40 8.41 -43.55
CA ILE A 88 -3.99 8.44 -43.99
C ILE A 88 -3.79 7.48 -45.17
N ILE A 89 -4.17 6.21 -45.01
CA ILE A 89 -3.98 5.20 -46.05
C ILE A 89 -4.76 5.55 -47.32
N SER A 90 -5.97 6.08 -47.19
CA SER A 90 -6.75 6.51 -48.36
C SER A 90 -6.18 7.75 -49.04
N ALA A 91 -5.64 8.71 -48.30
CA ALA A 91 -5.00 9.90 -48.87
C ALA A 91 -3.74 9.50 -49.66
N LEU A 92 -2.91 8.64 -49.07
CA LEU A 92 -1.74 8.08 -49.76
C LEU A 92 -2.14 7.32 -51.03
N ARG A 93 -3.23 6.54 -50.97
CA ARG A 93 -3.75 5.85 -52.15
C ARG A 93 -4.22 6.81 -53.24
N LYS A 94 -4.95 7.86 -52.86
CA LYS A 94 -5.54 8.85 -53.78
C LYS A 94 -4.46 9.58 -54.58
N ASP A 95 -3.31 9.84 -53.97
CA ASP A 95 -2.20 10.57 -54.58
C ASP A 95 -1.21 9.69 -55.36
N MET A 96 -1.41 8.38 -55.39
CA MET A 96 -0.55 7.45 -56.14
C MET A 96 -0.89 7.43 -57.64
N PRO A 97 0.12 7.50 -58.53
CA PRO A 97 -0.09 7.40 -59.97
C PRO A 97 -0.41 5.95 -60.39
N SER A 98 -1.32 5.80 -61.35
CA SER A 98 -1.75 4.47 -61.81
C SER A 98 -0.69 3.73 -62.64
N VAL A 99 0.16 4.42 -63.39
CA VAL A 99 0.98 3.81 -64.46
C VAL A 99 2.50 3.97 -64.24
N PHE A 100 3.03 5.18 -64.14
CA PHE A 100 4.49 5.45 -64.05
C PHE A 100 4.84 6.34 -62.85
N GLY A 101 6.10 6.33 -62.41
CA GLY A 101 6.61 7.22 -61.34
C GLY A 101 6.23 6.82 -59.92
N LYS A 102 5.80 5.57 -59.69
CA LYS A 102 5.27 5.08 -58.41
C LYS A 102 6.29 5.17 -57.26
N ASP A 103 7.52 4.75 -57.49
CA ASP A 103 8.56 4.72 -56.44
C ASP A 103 9.00 6.13 -56.02
N GLY A 104 9.13 7.04 -56.99
CA GLY A 104 9.42 8.46 -56.72
C GLY A 104 8.30 9.09 -55.89
N LYS A 105 7.05 8.96 -56.37
CA LYS A 105 5.89 9.51 -55.66
C LYS A 105 5.73 8.91 -54.25
N LYS A 106 5.95 7.62 -54.07
CA LYS A 106 5.93 6.97 -52.74
C LYS A 106 6.95 7.61 -51.79
N LYS A 107 8.20 7.79 -52.24
CA LYS A 107 9.23 8.45 -51.42
C LYS A 107 8.84 9.88 -51.07
N ASP A 108 8.28 10.63 -52.02
CA ASP A 108 7.82 12.00 -51.82
C ASP A 108 6.65 12.08 -50.82
N LEU A 109 5.69 11.16 -50.90
CA LEU A 109 4.55 11.08 -49.98
C LEU A 109 4.99 10.75 -48.55
N ILE A 110 5.93 9.81 -48.38
CA ILE A 110 6.50 9.47 -47.06
C ILE A 110 7.26 10.67 -46.49
N LYS A 111 8.08 11.34 -47.30
CA LYS A 111 8.85 12.52 -46.89
C LYS A 111 7.93 13.66 -46.43
N ASN A 112 6.81 13.87 -47.12
CA ASN A 112 5.86 14.94 -46.84
C ASN A 112 4.66 14.49 -45.99
N LEU A 113 4.75 13.35 -45.29
CA LEU A 113 3.63 12.78 -44.52
C LEU A 113 3.07 13.77 -43.47
N GLY A 114 3.88 14.66 -42.92
CA GLY A 114 3.43 15.69 -41.96
C GLY A 114 2.43 16.66 -42.58
N GLN A 115 2.65 17.08 -43.83
CA GLN A 115 1.71 17.94 -44.54
C GLN A 115 0.38 17.23 -44.82
N ILE A 116 0.46 15.91 -45.09
CA ILE A 116 -0.74 15.07 -45.26
C ILE A 116 -1.51 14.99 -43.94
N TYR A 117 -0.83 14.86 -42.79
CA TYR A 117 -1.47 14.89 -41.48
C TYR A 117 -2.16 16.23 -41.24
N ASP A 118 -1.46 17.34 -41.47
CA ASP A 118 -2.03 18.70 -41.31
C ASP A 118 -3.26 18.92 -42.20
N GLN A 119 -3.25 18.37 -43.42
CA GLN A 119 -4.40 18.42 -44.32
C GLN A 119 -5.57 17.61 -43.77
N ILE A 120 -5.35 16.34 -43.39
CA ILE A 120 -6.38 15.46 -42.82
C ILE A 120 -6.95 16.07 -41.54
N GLN A 121 -6.09 16.67 -40.71
CA GLN A 121 -6.48 17.33 -39.46
C GLN A 121 -7.49 18.46 -39.71
N ARG A 122 -7.21 19.35 -40.69
CA ARG A 122 -8.09 20.46 -41.05
C ARG A 122 -9.36 19.98 -41.74
N GLU A 123 -9.25 19.06 -42.69
CA GLU A 123 -10.38 18.60 -43.52
C GLU A 123 -11.42 17.83 -42.70
N HIS A 124 -10.97 17.03 -41.73
CA HIS A 124 -11.84 16.17 -40.92
C HIS A 124 -11.99 16.63 -39.46
N GLN A 125 -11.41 17.77 -39.08
CA GLN A 125 -11.47 18.35 -37.73
C GLN A 125 -11.00 17.36 -36.64
N ILE A 126 -9.88 16.70 -36.89
CA ILE A 126 -9.30 15.69 -35.99
C ILE A 126 -8.31 16.35 -35.03
N SER A 127 -8.21 15.86 -33.80
CA SER A 127 -7.22 16.34 -32.83
C SER A 127 -5.80 15.86 -33.21
N PRO A 128 -4.74 16.69 -33.08
CA PRO A 128 -3.38 16.26 -33.38
C PRO A 128 -2.93 15.06 -32.54
N GLY A 129 -3.47 14.89 -31.32
CA GLY A 129 -3.16 13.75 -30.44
C GLY A 129 -3.74 12.41 -30.89
N ASP A 130 -4.68 12.39 -31.83
CA ASP A 130 -5.23 11.14 -32.39
C ASP A 130 -4.36 10.57 -33.52
N PHE A 131 -3.36 11.34 -33.99
CA PHE A 131 -2.46 10.88 -35.04
C PHE A 131 -1.36 9.96 -34.49
N PRO A 132 -1.01 8.89 -35.23
CA PRO A 132 0.12 8.06 -34.89
C PRO A 132 1.45 8.83 -35.04
N ASP A 133 2.48 8.39 -34.31
CA ASP A 133 3.81 8.98 -34.42
C ASP A 133 4.29 9.04 -35.87
N LEU A 134 4.71 10.24 -36.29
CA LEU A 134 5.05 10.54 -37.67
C LEU A 134 6.27 9.73 -38.15
N LYS A 135 7.33 9.68 -37.35
CA LYS A 135 8.57 8.99 -37.74
C LYS A 135 8.34 7.49 -37.86
N LYS A 136 7.66 6.89 -36.87
CA LYS A 136 7.29 5.48 -36.89
C LYS A 136 6.41 5.13 -38.10
N MET A 137 5.45 5.99 -38.44
CA MET A 137 4.64 5.78 -39.64
C MET A 137 5.45 5.89 -40.94
N GLN A 138 6.38 6.84 -41.03
CA GLN A 138 7.29 6.94 -42.18
C GLN A 138 8.12 5.66 -42.36
N GLU A 139 8.70 5.15 -41.28
CA GLU A 139 9.49 3.91 -41.27
C GLU A 139 8.64 2.71 -41.74
N LEU A 140 7.44 2.53 -41.18
CA LEU A 140 6.57 1.41 -41.53
C LEU A 140 6.11 1.48 -42.99
N LEU A 141 5.74 2.66 -43.49
CA LEU A 141 5.23 2.86 -44.84
C LEU A 141 6.26 2.53 -45.94
N VAL A 142 7.56 2.61 -45.65
CA VAL A 142 8.62 2.20 -46.60
C VAL A 142 8.43 0.76 -47.06
N HIS A 143 7.94 -0.12 -46.19
CA HIS A 143 7.80 -1.55 -46.46
C HIS A 143 6.47 -1.93 -47.13
N HIS A 144 5.58 -0.98 -47.39
CA HIS A 144 4.26 -1.24 -47.99
C HIS A 144 4.13 -0.76 -49.43
N ASP A 145 3.36 -1.48 -50.24
CA ASP A 145 3.01 -1.08 -51.61
C ASP A 145 1.73 -0.26 -51.62
N PHE A 146 1.85 1.04 -51.91
CA PHE A 146 0.72 1.96 -51.85
C PHE A 146 -0.31 1.69 -52.96
N THR A 147 0.06 0.98 -54.03
CA THR A 147 -0.87 0.56 -55.08
C THR A 147 -1.75 -0.62 -54.67
N LYS A 148 -1.53 -1.18 -53.47
CA LYS A 148 -2.41 -2.17 -52.85
C LYS A 148 -3.29 -1.58 -51.76
N PHE A 149 -3.10 -0.31 -51.41
CA PHE A 149 -3.97 0.36 -50.45
C PHE A 149 -5.38 0.50 -50.99
N HIS A 150 -6.34 0.33 -50.09
CA HIS A 150 -7.76 0.44 -50.39
C HIS A 150 -8.20 1.91 -50.38
N PRO A 151 -9.13 2.30 -51.26
CA PRO A 151 -9.77 3.61 -51.15
C PRO A 151 -10.63 3.67 -49.88
N LEU A 152 -10.93 4.89 -49.44
CA LEU A 152 -11.83 5.12 -48.31
C LEU A 152 -13.20 4.47 -48.58
N LYS A 153 -13.75 3.84 -47.54
CA LYS A 153 -15.10 3.26 -47.57
C LYS A 153 -15.99 4.06 -46.61
N PRO A 154 -16.78 5.04 -47.10
CA PRO A 154 -17.57 5.94 -46.25
C PRO A 154 -18.49 5.19 -45.27
N ARG A 155 -19.15 4.12 -45.74
CA ARG A 155 -20.01 3.27 -44.91
C ARG A 155 -19.32 2.71 -43.66
N LEU A 156 -18.02 2.37 -43.74
CA LEU A 156 -17.29 1.86 -42.58
C LEU A 156 -16.96 2.96 -41.58
N LEU A 157 -16.74 4.19 -42.06
CA LEU A 157 -16.53 5.35 -41.20
C LEU A 157 -17.82 5.74 -40.47
N GLU A 158 -18.95 5.76 -41.19
CA GLU A 158 -20.26 6.03 -40.62
C GLU A 158 -20.60 5.08 -39.46
N ILE A 159 -20.24 3.79 -39.57
CA ILE A 159 -20.42 2.82 -38.48
C ILE A 159 -19.59 3.21 -37.25
N VAL A 160 -18.32 3.60 -37.44
CA VAL A 160 -17.44 4.00 -36.33
C VAL A 160 -17.91 5.32 -35.71
N ASP A 161 -18.34 6.28 -36.52
CA ASP A 161 -18.83 7.57 -36.06
C ASP A 161 -20.14 7.42 -35.28
N LYS A 162 -21.07 6.60 -35.77
CA LYS A 162 -22.29 6.25 -35.05
C LYS A 162 -21.96 5.57 -33.71
N MET A 163 -21.05 4.60 -33.71
CA MET A 163 -20.63 3.94 -32.48
C MET A 163 -20.09 4.95 -31.47
N LEU A 164 -19.21 5.87 -31.89
CA LEU A 164 -18.62 6.89 -31.02
C LEU A 164 -19.64 7.93 -30.52
N ALA A 165 -20.65 8.28 -31.32
CA ALA A 165 -21.63 9.30 -30.99
C ALA A 165 -22.82 8.78 -30.16
N GLU A 166 -23.29 7.57 -30.44
CA GLU A 166 -24.52 7.01 -29.87
C GLU A 166 -24.24 5.80 -28.97
N ASP A 167 -23.60 4.76 -29.50
CA ASP A 167 -23.47 3.48 -28.80
C ASP A 167 -22.60 3.58 -27.54
N ILE A 168 -21.52 4.37 -27.60
CA ILE A 168 -20.65 4.64 -26.44
C ILE A 168 -21.42 5.36 -25.33
N ALA A 169 -22.30 6.31 -25.66
CA ALA A 169 -23.10 7.03 -24.66
C ALA A 169 -24.08 6.09 -23.95
N HIS A 170 -24.73 5.19 -24.71
CA HIS A 170 -25.58 4.15 -24.13
C HIS A 170 -24.80 3.18 -23.23
N LEU A 171 -23.60 2.76 -23.65
CA LEU A 171 -22.73 1.91 -22.84
C LEU A 171 -22.30 2.61 -21.54
N MET A 172 -21.95 3.90 -21.59
CA MET A 172 -21.62 4.69 -20.41
C MET A 172 -22.78 4.74 -19.40
N ALA A 173 -24.02 4.88 -19.87
CA ALA A 173 -25.20 4.92 -19.02
C ALA A 173 -25.54 3.57 -18.36
N MET A 174 -25.12 2.45 -18.98
CA MET A 174 -25.30 1.10 -18.41
C MET A 174 -24.18 0.69 -17.47
N ILE A 175 -23.01 1.33 -17.55
CA ILE A 175 -21.98 1.16 -16.53
C ILE A 175 -22.51 1.81 -15.26
N PRO A 176 -22.66 1.06 -14.16
CA PRO A 176 -23.25 1.59 -12.96
C PRO A 176 -22.54 2.88 -12.55
N HIS A 177 -23.26 3.99 -12.50
CA HIS A 177 -22.95 5.07 -11.57
C HIS A 177 -23.28 4.53 -10.17
N GLU A 178 -22.56 3.50 -9.73
CA GLU A 178 -22.68 3.01 -8.36
C GLU A 178 -22.12 4.11 -7.47
N ASP A 179 -23.03 4.93 -6.97
CA ASP A 179 -22.81 5.75 -5.81
C ASP A 179 -22.09 4.93 -4.75
N ILE A 180 -21.17 5.62 -4.07
CA ILE A 180 -20.36 5.20 -2.92
C ILE A 180 -21.22 4.61 -1.76
N SER A 181 -22.55 4.59 -1.90
CA SER A 181 -23.54 4.17 -0.91
C SER A 181 -24.23 2.82 -1.16
N ALA A 182 -24.00 2.13 -2.29
CA ALA A 182 -24.59 0.80 -2.51
C ALA A 182 -23.74 -0.32 -1.86
N THR A 183 -24.23 -0.76 -0.70
CA THR A 183 -23.85 -2.00 -0.02
C THR A 183 -24.17 -3.21 -0.91
N SER A 184 -23.21 -3.67 -1.71
CA SER A 184 -22.92 -5.10 -1.98
C SER A 184 -21.84 -5.26 -3.05
N GLU A 185 -20.65 -5.58 -2.56
CA GLU A 185 -19.45 -6.09 -3.26
C GLU A 185 -18.66 -5.16 -4.19
N PRO A 186 -17.42 -4.85 -3.79
CA PRO A 186 -16.33 -5.00 -4.74
C PRO A 186 -15.03 -5.37 -4.04
N ARG A 187 -14.75 -6.65 -3.79
CA ARG A 187 -13.52 -6.92 -3.05
C ARG A 187 -12.80 -8.06 -3.72
N VAL A 188 -11.63 -7.75 -4.25
CA VAL A 188 -10.51 -8.69 -4.13
C VAL A 188 -10.55 -9.17 -2.68
N LYS A 189 -11.06 -10.40 -2.46
CA LYS A 189 -11.23 -10.99 -1.13
C LYS A 189 -9.99 -11.81 -0.82
N GLY A 190 -9.58 -11.83 0.45
CA GLY A 190 -8.42 -12.59 0.91
C GLY A 190 -7.10 -11.83 0.86
N GLY A 191 -6.15 -12.31 1.67
CA GLY A 191 -4.81 -11.74 1.78
C GLY A 191 -4.79 -10.43 2.58
N ALA A 192 -3.91 -9.50 2.18
CA ALA A 192 -3.75 -8.18 2.83
C ALA A 192 -4.99 -7.25 2.70
N PHE A 193 -6.02 -7.68 1.96
CA PHE A 193 -7.22 -6.89 1.65
C PHE A 193 -8.41 -7.17 2.59
N ASP A 194 -8.33 -8.20 3.43
CA ASP A 194 -9.34 -8.51 4.43
C ASP A 194 -9.11 -7.65 5.70
N GLY A 195 -10.17 -7.01 6.21
CA GLY A 195 -10.11 -6.29 7.49
C GLY A 195 -9.58 -4.86 7.44
N VAL A 196 -9.48 -4.23 6.25
CA VAL A 196 -9.01 -2.84 6.05
C VAL A 196 -9.78 -1.79 6.89
N GLN A 197 -10.96 -2.13 7.41
CA GLN A 197 -11.75 -1.21 8.24
C GLN A 197 -11.95 -1.66 9.69
N ASP A 198 -11.95 -2.94 10.02
CA ASP A 198 -12.22 -3.40 11.38
C ASP A 198 -11.63 -4.80 11.64
N THR A 199 -10.90 -4.90 12.76
CA THR A 199 -10.43 -6.11 13.47
C THR A 199 -9.16 -6.85 13.01
N VAL A 200 -8.20 -6.85 13.93
CA VAL A 200 -7.19 -7.89 14.26
C VAL A 200 -6.59 -8.66 13.08
N SER A 201 -5.99 -7.93 12.15
CA SER A 201 -4.90 -8.46 11.32
C SER A 201 -3.56 -8.14 12.00
N PRO A 202 -2.49 -8.96 11.87
CA PRO A 202 -1.11 -8.59 12.23
C PRO A 202 -0.68 -7.21 11.68
N PHE A 203 -1.42 -6.69 10.70
CA PHE A 203 -1.28 -5.41 9.99
C PHE A 203 -2.34 -4.35 10.37
N GLY A 204 -3.05 -4.52 11.49
CA GLY A 204 -4.16 -3.64 11.87
C GLY A 204 -3.76 -2.16 12.04
N TYR A 205 -4.62 -1.26 11.58
CA TYR A 205 -4.51 0.20 11.74
C TYR A 205 -4.21 0.58 13.20
N LYS A 206 -3.18 1.41 13.43
CA LYS A 206 -2.68 1.84 14.76
C LYS A 206 -1.95 0.78 15.60
N ARG A 207 -1.53 -0.37 15.06
CA ARG A 207 -0.62 -1.26 15.80
C ARG A 207 0.74 -0.60 16.00
N GLY A 208 1.30 -0.69 17.21
CA GLY A 208 2.63 -0.16 17.53
C GLY A 208 2.66 1.26 18.10
N GLU A 209 1.49 1.86 18.36
CA GLU A 209 1.37 3.09 19.14
C GLU A 209 0.56 2.84 20.42
N GLY A 210 0.76 3.68 21.44
CA GLY A 210 0.08 3.54 22.72
C GLY A 210 0.34 2.17 23.35
N ILE A 211 -0.73 1.42 23.63
CA ILE A 211 -0.65 0.11 24.31
C ILE A 211 -0.06 -1.00 23.43
N ASP A 212 -0.18 -0.88 22.12
CA ASP A 212 0.40 -1.87 21.19
C ASP A 212 1.87 -1.55 20.86
N ALA A 213 2.46 -0.51 21.44
CA ALA A 213 3.87 -0.16 21.26
C ALA A 213 4.78 -1.33 21.69
N GLY A 214 5.75 -1.66 20.82
CA GLY A 214 6.66 -2.80 21.02
C GLY A 214 6.04 -4.19 20.84
N HIS A 215 4.77 -4.29 20.43
CA HIS A 215 4.16 -5.59 20.11
C HIS A 215 4.92 -6.28 18.97
N GLY A 216 5.53 -7.43 19.25
CA GLY A 216 6.35 -8.19 18.29
C GLY A 216 7.83 -7.82 18.28
N GLU A 217 8.27 -6.86 19.10
CA GLU A 217 9.70 -6.66 19.36
C GLU A 217 10.22 -7.74 20.32
N PRO A 218 11.46 -8.23 20.15
CA PRO A 218 12.05 -9.23 21.05
C PRO A 218 12.40 -8.65 22.43
N GLU A 219 12.52 -7.33 22.54
CA GLU A 219 12.89 -6.61 23.76
C GLU A 219 11.66 -5.88 24.31
N TRP A 220 11.53 -5.87 25.64
CA TRP A 220 10.44 -5.17 26.33
C TRP A 220 10.53 -3.66 26.06
N ILE A 221 9.45 -3.05 25.54
CA ILE A 221 9.47 -1.67 25.05
C ILE A 221 9.89 -0.65 26.12
N VAL A 222 9.52 -0.91 27.37
CA VAL A 222 9.81 -0.06 28.53
C VAL A 222 11.33 -0.01 28.80
N SER A 223 12.09 -1.04 28.40
CA SER A 223 13.55 -1.07 28.55
C SER A 223 14.26 0.10 27.87
N LYS A 224 13.68 0.65 26.78
CA LYS A 224 14.27 1.78 26.05
C LYS A 224 14.35 3.06 26.89
N GLU A 225 13.41 3.27 27.81
CA GLU A 225 13.33 4.47 28.66
C GLU A 225 13.52 4.17 30.15
N ARG A 226 13.83 2.91 30.48
CA ARG A 226 14.00 2.41 31.84
C ARG A 226 14.95 3.26 32.69
N TYR A 227 16.04 3.75 32.13
CA TYR A 227 16.99 4.61 32.85
C TYR A 227 16.36 5.87 33.46
N LYS A 228 15.32 6.44 32.82
CA LYS A 228 14.58 7.60 33.35
C LYS A 228 13.73 7.18 34.55
N TYR A 229 13.08 6.03 34.45
CA TYR A 229 12.16 5.52 35.46
C TYR A 229 12.93 4.99 36.68
N ASP A 230 14.06 4.32 36.49
CA ASP A 230 14.94 3.87 37.57
C ASP A 230 15.47 5.06 38.39
N ALA A 231 15.87 6.16 37.74
CA ALA A 231 16.29 7.38 38.44
C ALA A 231 15.16 8.00 39.30
N MET A 232 13.91 7.96 38.82
CA MET A 232 12.75 8.39 39.61
C MET A 232 12.47 7.41 40.76
N PHE A 233 12.55 6.11 40.50
CA PHE A 233 12.35 5.05 41.48
C PHE A 233 13.31 5.21 42.67
N ASP A 234 14.60 5.38 42.39
CA ASP A 234 15.63 5.56 43.43
C ASP A 234 15.41 6.83 44.26
N THR A 235 14.98 7.92 43.62
CA THR A 235 14.70 9.19 44.29
C THR A 235 13.54 9.08 45.29
N LEU A 236 12.60 8.15 45.06
CA LEU A 236 11.45 7.92 45.93
C LEU A 236 11.78 7.08 47.17
N GLY A 237 13.00 6.53 47.27
CA GLY A 237 13.48 5.80 48.44
C GLY A 237 12.80 4.44 48.63
N PRO A 238 13.04 3.46 47.73
CA PRO A 238 12.48 2.11 47.87
C PRO A 238 13.00 1.43 49.14
N ILE A 239 12.14 0.65 49.79
CA ILE A 239 12.48 -0.17 50.95
C ILE A 239 12.47 -1.62 50.48
N ASP A 240 13.57 -2.34 50.69
CA ASP A 240 13.79 -3.71 50.20
C ASP A 240 13.54 -3.87 48.69
N GLY A 241 13.90 -2.84 47.91
CA GLY A 241 13.75 -2.85 46.45
C GLY A 241 12.31 -2.64 45.96
N LYS A 242 11.38 -2.23 46.84
CA LYS A 242 9.98 -1.95 46.49
C LYS A 242 9.53 -0.58 47.01
N LEU A 243 8.66 0.07 46.24
CA LEU A 243 7.97 1.28 46.64
C LEU A 243 6.61 0.93 47.25
N THR A 244 6.31 1.54 48.39
CA THR A 244 4.97 1.44 48.98
C THR A 244 3.93 2.11 48.07
N GLY A 245 2.69 1.62 48.09
CA GLY A 245 1.63 2.23 47.30
C GLY A 245 1.36 3.71 47.61
N ALA A 246 1.67 4.18 48.82
CA ALA A 246 1.60 5.60 49.15
C ALA A 246 2.67 6.42 48.41
N ALA A 247 3.91 5.94 48.39
CA ALA A 247 5.03 6.61 47.72
C ALA A 247 4.84 6.64 46.20
N ALA A 248 4.53 5.50 45.59
CA ALA A 248 4.28 5.41 44.15
C ALA A 248 3.06 6.25 43.73
N LYS A 249 1.96 6.23 44.49
CA LYS A 249 0.79 7.08 44.22
C LYS A 249 1.14 8.57 44.25
N SER A 250 2.02 8.99 45.16
CA SER A 250 2.45 10.39 45.28
C SER A 250 3.17 10.88 44.02
N GLU A 251 3.91 10.00 43.35
CA GLU A 251 4.55 10.29 42.07
C GLU A 251 3.53 10.27 40.93
N MET A 252 2.69 9.23 40.85
CA MET A 252 1.71 9.06 39.78
C MET A 252 0.74 10.24 39.69
N VAL A 253 0.34 10.84 40.80
CA VAL A 253 -0.57 12.01 40.84
C VAL A 253 0.04 13.25 40.16
N LYS A 254 1.37 13.36 40.08
CA LYS A 254 2.04 14.49 39.40
C LYS A 254 1.76 14.53 37.90
N SER A 255 1.36 13.41 37.30
CA SER A 255 0.93 13.31 35.90
C SER A 255 -0.36 14.09 35.58
N LYS A 256 -1.10 14.54 36.61
CA LYS A 256 -2.38 15.24 36.51
C LYS A 256 -3.50 14.43 35.84
N LEU A 257 -3.35 13.11 35.74
CA LEU A 257 -4.42 12.23 35.28
C LEU A 257 -5.51 12.06 36.35
N PRO A 258 -6.77 11.80 35.96
CA PRO A 258 -7.85 11.55 36.91
C PRO A 258 -7.56 10.35 37.82
N ASN A 259 -7.99 10.39 39.08
CA ASN A 259 -7.78 9.30 40.05
C ASN A 259 -8.33 7.94 39.58
N SER A 260 -9.41 7.93 38.80
CA SER A 260 -9.96 6.71 38.18
C SER A 260 -8.98 6.07 37.19
N VAL A 261 -8.27 6.89 36.43
CA VAL A 261 -7.23 6.46 35.48
C VAL A 261 -6.00 5.97 36.22
N LEU A 262 -5.54 6.70 37.24
CA LEU A 262 -4.39 6.28 38.06
C LEU A 262 -4.64 4.96 38.80
N GLY A 263 -5.87 4.74 39.29
CA GLY A 263 -6.26 3.46 39.87
C GLY A 263 -6.25 2.31 38.85
N LYS A 264 -6.59 2.60 37.58
CA LYS A 264 -6.48 1.62 36.49
C LYS A 264 -5.02 1.32 36.15
N VAL A 265 -4.14 2.33 36.09
CA VAL A 265 -2.69 2.13 35.91
C VAL A 265 -2.14 1.27 37.04
N TRP A 266 -2.42 1.61 38.30
CA TRP A 266 -1.99 0.83 39.46
C TRP A 266 -2.34 -0.66 39.31
N LYS A 267 -3.62 -0.95 39.02
CA LYS A 267 -4.11 -2.33 38.86
C LYS A 267 -3.42 -3.09 37.72
N LEU A 268 -2.97 -2.39 36.68
CA LEU A 268 -2.27 -2.99 35.54
C LEU A 268 -0.77 -3.18 35.83
N SER A 269 -0.18 -2.31 36.64
CA SER A 269 1.26 -2.30 36.95
C SER A 269 1.65 -3.20 38.11
N ASP A 270 0.79 -3.35 39.11
CA ASP A 270 0.96 -4.27 40.25
C ASP A 270 0.67 -5.71 39.79
N VAL A 271 1.64 -6.32 39.11
CA VAL A 271 1.47 -7.60 38.41
C VAL A 271 1.37 -8.76 39.40
N ASP A 272 2.17 -8.74 40.46
CA ASP A 272 2.17 -9.76 41.52
C ASP A 272 1.12 -9.50 42.63
N LYS A 273 0.46 -8.33 42.62
CA LYS A 273 -0.65 -7.93 43.52
C LYS A 273 -0.25 -7.89 44.99
N ASP A 274 0.99 -7.53 45.27
CA ASP A 274 1.50 -7.42 46.64
C ASP A 274 1.24 -6.04 47.27
N GLY A 275 0.67 -5.10 46.51
CA GLY A 275 0.33 -3.75 46.96
C GLY A 275 1.53 -2.80 47.04
N MET A 276 2.68 -3.23 46.54
CA MET A 276 3.90 -2.45 46.36
C MET A 276 4.30 -2.50 44.87
N LEU A 277 5.27 -1.69 44.47
CA LEU A 277 5.82 -1.74 43.11
C LEU A 277 7.33 -1.92 43.18
N ASP A 278 7.86 -2.97 42.57
CA ASP A 278 9.29 -3.06 42.31
C ASP A 278 9.72 -2.14 41.15
N SER A 279 11.01 -2.13 40.81
CA SER A 279 11.54 -1.26 39.75
C SER A 279 10.88 -1.52 38.38
N ASP A 280 10.57 -2.78 38.09
CA ASP A 280 9.98 -3.17 36.81
C ASP A 280 8.51 -2.73 36.73
N GLU A 281 7.77 -2.94 37.81
CA GLU A 281 6.36 -2.56 37.94
C GLU A 281 6.18 -1.03 37.97
N PHE A 282 7.11 -0.32 38.61
CA PHE A 282 7.13 1.14 38.59
C PHE A 282 7.44 1.68 37.19
N ALA A 283 8.43 1.12 36.49
CA ALA A 283 8.73 1.48 35.11
C ALA A 283 7.52 1.25 34.18
N LEU A 284 6.82 0.12 34.36
CA LEU A 284 5.57 -0.15 33.66
C LEU A 284 4.49 0.91 33.99
N ALA A 285 4.33 1.29 35.25
CA ALA A 285 3.37 2.33 35.66
C ALA A 285 3.63 3.67 34.99
N MET A 286 4.90 4.09 34.95
CA MET A 286 5.30 5.34 34.30
C MET A 286 5.07 5.30 32.79
N HIS A 287 5.37 4.16 32.14
CA HIS A 287 5.09 3.98 30.72
C HIS A 287 3.59 4.03 30.40
N LEU A 288 2.73 3.39 31.20
CA LEU A 288 1.27 3.45 31.02
C LEU A 288 0.71 4.87 31.23
N ILE A 289 1.28 5.62 32.17
CA ILE A 289 0.93 7.05 32.35
C ILE A 289 1.28 7.84 31.10
N GLU A 290 2.48 7.65 30.55
CA GLU A 290 2.93 8.34 29.35
C GLU A 290 2.04 8.03 28.13
N ILE A 291 1.67 6.76 27.95
CA ILE A 291 0.69 6.34 26.93
C ILE A 291 -0.62 7.13 27.06
N LYS A 292 -1.14 7.27 28.29
CA LYS A 292 -2.40 7.97 28.53
C LYS A 292 -2.27 9.49 28.39
N VAL A 293 -1.15 10.08 28.78
CA VAL A 293 -0.84 11.51 28.58
C VAL A 293 -0.75 11.84 27.08
N ASN A 294 -0.24 10.91 26.27
CA ASN A 294 -0.18 11.02 24.82
C ASN A 294 -1.54 10.77 24.11
N GLY A 295 -2.62 10.61 24.89
CA GLY A 295 -3.99 10.54 24.36
C GLY A 295 -4.46 9.13 23.98
N HIS A 296 -3.69 8.08 24.27
CA HIS A 296 -4.10 6.71 24.02
C HIS A 296 -4.86 6.12 25.21
N ASP A 297 -5.80 5.21 24.96
CA ASP A 297 -6.56 4.56 26.02
C ASP A 297 -5.81 3.37 26.64
N LEU A 298 -6.01 3.18 27.95
CA LEU A 298 -5.46 2.06 28.70
C LEU A 298 -6.30 0.80 28.46
N PRO A 299 -5.69 -0.40 28.39
CA PRO A 299 -6.37 -1.64 28.09
C PRO A 299 -7.14 -2.12 29.32
N THR A 300 -8.09 -3.02 29.13
CA THR A 300 -8.82 -3.61 30.27
C THR A 300 -7.94 -4.60 31.04
N GLU A 301 -7.05 -5.29 30.34
CA GLU A 301 -6.07 -6.25 30.88
C GLU A 301 -4.70 -5.95 30.29
N LEU A 302 -3.64 -6.25 31.04
CA LEU A 302 -2.26 -5.97 30.59
C LEU A 302 -1.88 -6.95 29.46
N PRO A 303 -1.55 -6.47 28.25
CA PRO A 303 -1.07 -7.32 27.16
C PRO A 303 0.24 -8.02 27.50
N GLU A 304 0.47 -9.20 26.93
CA GLU A 304 1.64 -10.03 27.24
C GLU A 304 2.98 -9.35 26.93
N HIS A 305 3.05 -8.54 25.86
CA HIS A 305 4.28 -7.83 25.48
C HIS A 305 4.63 -6.64 26.40
N LEU A 306 3.70 -6.20 27.25
CA LEU A 306 3.95 -5.18 28.27
C LEU A 306 4.24 -5.75 29.65
N VAL A 307 4.06 -7.07 29.85
CA VAL A 307 4.42 -7.72 31.11
C VAL A 307 5.93 -7.60 31.32
N PRO A 308 6.40 -7.23 32.52
CA PRO A 308 7.84 -7.13 32.75
C PRO A 308 8.53 -8.50 32.63
N PRO A 309 9.72 -8.59 31.99
CA PRO A 309 10.48 -9.83 31.79
C PRO A 309 10.62 -10.70 33.05
N SER A 310 10.86 -10.06 34.21
CA SER A 310 11.01 -10.71 35.51
C SER A 310 9.75 -11.45 35.98
N LYS A 311 8.56 -11.02 35.55
CA LYS A 311 7.25 -11.56 35.98
C LYS A 311 6.71 -12.65 35.04
N HIS A 312 7.33 -12.91 33.88
CA HIS A 312 6.89 -14.00 32.97
C HIS A 312 7.04 -15.40 33.60
N VAL A 313 7.91 -15.55 34.61
CA VAL A 313 8.15 -16.84 35.29
C VAL A 313 6.97 -17.24 36.18
N HIS A 314 6.28 -16.28 36.81
CA HIS A 314 5.15 -16.55 37.72
C HIS A 314 3.90 -17.13 37.03
N ARG A 315 3.82 -17.10 35.70
CA ARG A 315 2.70 -17.71 34.94
C ARG A 315 2.95 -19.18 34.59
N ARG A 316 4.20 -19.67 34.60
CA ARG A 316 4.51 -21.08 34.29
C ARG A 316 4.32 -22.02 35.49
N ASP A 317 4.36 -21.51 36.71
CA ASP A 317 4.28 -22.32 37.94
C ASP A 317 2.84 -22.73 38.31
N LEU A 318 1.82 -22.18 37.62
CA LEU A 318 0.42 -22.62 37.77
C LEU A 318 0.12 -23.97 37.11
N TYR A 319 1.08 -24.57 36.38
CA TYR A 319 0.93 -25.89 35.75
C TYR A 319 1.88 -26.98 36.28
N LEU A 320 2.71 -26.69 37.27
CA LEU A 320 3.64 -27.67 37.84
C LEU A 320 3.53 -27.71 39.37
N LYS A 321 2.50 -28.41 39.86
CA LYS A 321 2.51 -28.96 41.22
C LYS A 321 3.04 -30.41 41.16
N PRO A 322 4.04 -30.78 41.97
CA PRO A 322 4.42 -32.18 42.14
C PRO A 322 3.53 -32.81 43.21
N ASP A 323 2.92 -33.96 42.90
CA ASP A 323 2.91 -35.14 43.78
C ASP A 323 2.00 -36.26 43.23
N GLY A 324 2.53 -37.49 43.25
CA GLY A 324 1.73 -38.68 43.56
C GLY A 324 1.26 -39.58 42.42
N ASP A 325 2.18 -40.30 41.80
CA ASP A 325 2.09 -41.72 41.36
C ASP A 325 0.71 -42.33 40.96
N GLN A 326 0.52 -42.61 39.67
CA GLN A 326 0.45 -43.98 39.11
C GLN A 326 0.12 -43.97 37.61
N GLY A 327 0.93 -44.69 36.82
CA GLY A 327 0.40 -45.50 35.72
C GLY A 327 0.61 -45.03 34.28
N ALA A 328 1.53 -45.75 33.62
CA ALA A 328 1.57 -46.04 32.18
C ALA A 328 2.08 -44.95 31.21
N ALA A 329 3.34 -45.13 30.83
CA ALA A 329 3.96 -44.55 29.66
C ALA A 329 3.15 -44.79 28.37
N LYS A 330 2.93 -43.74 27.59
CA LYS A 330 2.77 -43.81 26.14
C LYS A 330 3.63 -42.73 25.49
N GLN A 331 4.62 -43.18 24.73
CA GLN A 331 5.45 -42.36 23.84
C GLN A 331 4.57 -41.67 22.77
N PRO A 332 4.97 -40.49 22.26
CA PRO A 332 4.27 -39.84 21.16
C PRO A 332 4.67 -40.45 19.81
N PRO A 333 3.77 -40.57 18.82
CA PRO A 333 4.18 -40.91 17.47
C PRO A 333 4.62 -39.67 16.69
N PHE A 334 5.90 -39.70 16.32
CA PHE A 334 6.49 -39.29 15.04
C PHE A 334 6.24 -37.88 14.45
N SER A 335 7.35 -37.16 14.40
CA SER A 335 7.75 -36.15 13.42
C SER A 335 7.62 -36.65 11.97
N ILE A 336 7.19 -35.78 11.06
CA ILE A 336 7.40 -35.94 9.61
C ILE A 336 8.43 -34.89 9.14
N LEU A 337 9.39 -35.41 8.39
CA LEU A 337 10.59 -34.78 7.88
C LEU A 337 10.35 -33.61 6.92
N ALA A 338 11.23 -32.62 7.06
CA ALA A 338 11.64 -31.73 5.98
C ALA A 338 12.45 -32.52 4.92
N GLN A 339 12.14 -32.32 3.65
CA GLN A 339 13.03 -32.68 2.54
C GLN A 339 13.75 -31.41 2.06
N GLU A 340 15.06 -31.34 2.33
CA GLU A 340 15.98 -30.41 1.69
C GLU A 340 16.31 -30.91 0.28
N THR A 341 16.09 -30.05 -0.72
CA THR A 341 16.52 -30.26 -2.09
C THR A 341 17.95 -29.74 -2.26
N GLN A 342 18.94 -30.64 -2.34
CA GLN A 342 20.32 -30.28 -2.71
C GLN A 342 20.50 -30.27 -4.24
N LEU A 343 21.09 -29.18 -4.76
CA LEU A 343 21.59 -29.06 -6.13
C LEU A 343 22.81 -29.99 -6.36
N PRO A 344 22.99 -30.54 -7.57
CA PRO A 344 24.14 -31.38 -7.88
C PRO A 344 25.40 -30.55 -8.17
N GLN A 345 26.50 -30.93 -7.51
CA GLN A 345 27.85 -30.48 -7.86
C GLN A 345 28.32 -31.19 -9.13
N SER A 346 28.74 -30.39 -10.11
CA SER A 346 29.60 -30.79 -11.22
C SER A 346 31.03 -31.02 -10.72
N ARG A 347 31.67 -32.08 -11.23
CA ARG A 347 33.10 -32.39 -11.07
C ARG A 347 33.62 -33.02 -12.37
N PRO A 348 34.94 -32.98 -12.58
CA PRO A 348 35.60 -32.19 -13.62
C PRO A 348 35.64 -32.83 -15.00
#